data_AF-A0AAI9SD61-F1
#
_entry.id   AF-A0AAI9SD61-F1
#
_cell.length_a   1.000
_cell.length_b   1.000
_cell.length_c   1.000
_cell.angle_alpha   90.00
_cell.angle_beta   90.00
_cell.angle_gamma   90.00
#
_symmetry.space_group_name_H-M   'P 1'
#
loop_
_entity.id
_entity.type
_entity.pdbx_description
1 polymer ?
#
loop_
_entity_poly.entity_id
_entity_poly.type
_entity_poly.pdbx_seq_one_letter_code
_entity_poly.pdbx_strand_id
1 'polypeptide(L)'
;MDGAAPSGPVYTAPAAAPAPAAEAAQSAAPLEAGELDRIIAVVNNDVITEHELEQRVHTVAINLRRQNIQLPPMELLRAQVLERLISERAILQRARQTGIRVDDQMVNASIEQIARQNNLSVEELRQRLLADGVTFPAFRNEIRDEITTQRLREREVTEKIEISESEIDAYLSEQAGFKGEDTTEYHVEHIFLPVGTPEENDSVRAAAESLADRARKGEEFSSLAASFSRADDAMQGGELGWKTLSDLPTPFAEAIRKNPNETYYVFNSQRAWHVLKVSGKRDGVQAKLGGGPVEQTHARHILMFVSDITPEADVIRRLNDIRSRVESGEADFATMARLHSVDSTATRGGDLGWLQPGDTVPDFEAAMAKLKPGQVSEPIRTPYGYHLIQVVERRTAKEGNPERVRVAARQAIRQKKLNEANYNWERELRDEAYVEIRDPQLKEALRR
;
A
#
# COMPACT_ATOMS: atom_id res chain seq x y z
N MET A 1 -25.76 -61.27 78.34
CA MET A 1 -25.38 -61.19 79.76
C MET A 1 -24.29 -60.16 79.86
N ASP A 2 -24.55 -59.11 80.63
CA ASP A 2 -23.64 -58.34 81.49
C ASP A 2 -22.23 -58.05 80.95
N GLY A 3 -21.75 -56.82 80.87
CA GLY A 3 -22.13 -55.63 81.59
C GLY A 3 -20.88 -54.76 81.78
N ALA A 4 -21.12 -53.46 81.94
CA ALA A 4 -20.32 -52.49 82.67
C ALA A 4 -18.82 -52.32 82.34
N ALA A 5 -18.52 -51.13 81.83
CA ALA A 5 -17.22 -50.47 81.93
C ALA A 5 -16.71 -50.32 83.38
N PRO A 6 -15.39 -50.10 83.55
CA PRO A 6 -14.90 -49.25 84.63
C PRO A 6 -13.98 -48.12 84.13
N SER A 7 -14.43 -46.90 84.42
CA SER A 7 -13.75 -45.82 85.17
C SER A 7 -12.21 -45.80 85.23
N GLY A 8 -11.59 -44.73 84.71
CA GLY A 8 -10.15 -44.45 84.80
C GLY A 8 -9.68 -43.86 86.15
N PRO A 9 -8.50 -43.22 86.23
CA PRO A 9 -8.16 -42.34 87.33
C PRO A 9 -8.13 -40.86 86.92
N VAL A 10 -8.87 -40.09 87.70
CA VAL A 10 -8.79 -38.64 87.87
C VAL A 10 -7.48 -38.31 88.59
N TYR A 11 -6.76 -37.28 88.13
CA TYR A 11 -5.86 -36.53 89.00
C TYR A 11 -6.18 -35.04 88.94
N THR A 12 -6.06 -34.43 90.10
CA THR A 12 -6.67 -33.21 90.62
C THR A 12 -6.11 -31.91 90.04
N ALA A 13 -7.00 -30.93 89.91
CA ALA A 13 -6.64 -29.51 89.83
C ALA A 13 -6.11 -28.99 91.17
N PRO A 14 -5.14 -28.05 91.17
CA PRO A 14 -5.00 -27.04 92.20
C PRO A 14 -5.57 -25.69 91.76
N ALA A 15 -6.04 -24.96 92.76
CA ALA A 15 -6.89 -23.78 92.71
C ALA A 15 -6.20 -22.50 92.19
N ALA A 16 -7.06 -21.56 91.77
CA ALA A 16 -6.75 -20.25 91.22
C ALA A 16 -6.39 -19.18 92.27
N ALA A 17 -5.57 -18.19 91.85
CA ALA A 17 -5.75 -16.73 92.00
C ALA A 17 -4.43 -15.98 91.61
N PRO A 18 -4.44 -14.68 91.27
CA PRO A 18 -5.46 -13.82 90.65
C PRO A 18 -4.98 -13.22 89.30
N ALA A 19 -5.89 -12.57 88.58
CA ALA A 19 -5.62 -11.88 87.31
C ALA A 19 -4.68 -10.66 87.48
N PRO A 20 -3.69 -10.47 86.57
CA PRO A 20 -3.09 -9.17 86.35
C PRO A 20 -3.83 -8.41 85.23
N ALA A 21 -3.99 -7.11 85.48
CA ALA A 21 -4.65 -6.14 84.64
C ALA A 21 -4.05 -6.04 83.23
N ALA A 22 -4.90 -5.63 82.29
CA ALA A 22 -4.55 -5.31 80.91
C ALA A 22 -3.44 -4.26 80.84
N GLU A 23 -2.31 -4.64 80.23
CA GLU A 23 -1.27 -3.71 79.81
C GLU A 23 -1.22 -3.69 78.28
N ALA A 24 -1.61 -2.53 77.75
CA ALA A 24 -1.40 -1.96 76.44
C ALA A 24 -0.94 -2.91 75.31
N ALA A 25 -1.87 -3.23 74.41
CA ALA A 25 -1.55 -3.58 73.04
C ALA A 25 -0.74 -2.43 72.41
N GLN A 26 0.57 -2.64 72.24
CA GLN A 26 1.38 -1.81 71.37
C GLN A 26 0.82 -1.92 69.95
N SER A 27 0.42 -0.76 69.45
CA SER A 27 -0.03 -0.49 68.09
C SER A 27 0.77 -1.27 67.05
N ALA A 28 0.14 -2.27 66.44
CA ALA A 28 0.46 -2.62 65.07
C ALA A 28 0.28 -1.33 64.26
N ALA A 29 1.34 -0.91 63.56
CA ALA A 29 1.26 0.18 62.60
C ALA A 29 0.06 -0.09 61.68
N PRO A 30 -0.76 0.93 61.34
CA PRO A 30 -1.81 0.74 60.36
C PRO A 30 -1.14 0.26 59.07
N LEU A 31 -1.57 -0.91 58.57
CA LEU A 31 -1.49 -1.18 57.14
C LEU A 31 -2.16 0.02 56.47
N GLU A 32 -1.40 0.80 55.70
CA GLU A 32 -2.00 1.85 54.88
C GLU A 32 -3.11 1.21 54.06
N ALA A 33 -4.34 1.67 54.30
CA ALA A 33 -5.49 1.30 53.53
C ALA A 33 -5.17 1.63 52.06
N GLY A 34 -5.05 0.61 51.22
CA GLY A 34 -4.95 0.80 49.78
C GLY A 34 -6.09 1.72 49.35
N GLU A 35 -5.73 2.85 48.77
CA GLU A 35 -6.68 3.83 48.25
C GLU A 35 -7.72 3.10 47.39
N LEU A 36 -9.00 3.23 47.73
CA LEU A 36 -10.08 2.68 46.93
C LEU A 36 -10.05 3.37 45.56
N ASP A 37 -9.51 2.68 44.55
CA ASP A 37 -9.38 3.21 43.20
C ASP A 37 -10.76 3.60 42.64
N ARG A 38 -10.91 4.89 42.30
CA ARG A 38 -12.20 5.48 41.92
C ARG A 38 -12.54 5.10 40.48
N ILE A 39 -13.78 4.67 40.24
CA ILE A 39 -14.29 4.40 38.89
C ILE A 39 -14.63 5.74 38.21
N ILE A 40 -13.99 6.00 37.07
CA ILE A 40 -14.18 7.22 36.27
C ILE A 40 -15.17 7.00 35.13
N ALA A 41 -15.12 5.83 34.50
CA ALA A 41 -16.09 5.44 33.47
C ALA A 41 -16.41 3.95 33.52
N VAL A 42 -17.62 3.60 33.09
CA VAL A 42 -18.04 2.21 32.84
C VAL A 42 -18.30 2.08 31.34
N VAL A 43 -17.69 1.07 30.71
CA VAL A 43 -17.82 0.76 29.28
C VAL A 43 -18.38 -0.65 29.15
N ASN A 44 -19.67 -0.75 28.86
CA ASN A 44 -20.46 -1.99 28.94
C ASN A 44 -20.25 -2.72 30.29
N ASN A 45 -19.42 -3.76 30.29
CA ASN A 45 -19.14 -4.61 31.46
C ASN A 45 -17.75 -4.39 32.07
N ASP A 46 -16.93 -3.51 31.48
CA ASP A 46 -15.61 -3.16 32.01
C ASP A 46 -15.62 -1.75 32.64
N VAL A 47 -14.69 -1.50 33.55
CA VAL A 47 -14.53 -0.21 34.23
C VAL A 47 -13.19 0.41 33.88
N ILE A 48 -13.14 1.74 33.80
CA ILE A 48 -11.90 2.52 33.71
C ILE A 48 -11.74 3.26 35.03
N THR A 49 -10.59 3.09 35.67
CA THR A 49 -10.30 3.67 36.98
C THR A 49 -9.47 4.95 36.88
N GLU A 50 -9.43 5.73 37.97
CA GLU A 50 -8.63 6.94 38.05
C GLU A 50 -7.13 6.62 37.90
N HIS A 51 -6.67 5.54 38.54
CA HIS A 51 -5.27 5.14 38.45
C HIS A 51 -4.84 4.83 37.00
N GLU A 52 -5.66 4.08 36.26
CA GLU A 52 -5.40 3.73 34.86
C GLU A 52 -5.37 4.98 33.96
N LEU A 53 -6.32 5.90 34.16
CA LEU A 53 -6.37 7.16 33.42
C LEU A 53 -5.11 7.99 33.67
N GLU A 54 -4.71 8.16 34.93
CA GLU A 54 -3.54 8.96 35.31
C GLU A 54 -2.24 8.37 34.76
N GLN A 55 -2.07 7.05 34.81
CA GLN A 55 -0.92 6.38 34.21
C GLN A 55 -0.82 6.64 32.70
N ARG A 56 -1.95 6.54 31.99
CA ARG A 56 -1.98 6.79 30.54
C ARG A 56 -1.74 8.27 30.22
N VAL A 57 -2.33 9.19 30.98
CA VAL A 57 -2.11 10.64 30.83
C VAL A 57 -0.64 11.00 31.06
N HIS A 58 -0.02 10.46 32.10
CA HIS A 58 1.40 10.67 32.41
C HIS A 58 2.29 10.21 31.25
N THR A 59 2.02 9.03 30.70
CA THR A 59 2.76 8.48 29.56
C THR A 59 2.62 9.36 28.32
N VAL A 60 1.40 9.79 27.98
CA VAL A 60 1.14 10.68 26.84
C VAL A 60 1.83 12.03 27.04
N ALA A 61 1.79 12.60 28.24
CA ALA A 61 2.43 13.89 28.55
C ALA A 61 3.95 13.83 28.41
N ILE A 62 4.60 12.75 28.87
CA ILE A 62 6.05 12.53 28.67
C ILE A 62 6.38 12.46 27.19
N ASN A 63 5.60 11.71 26.41
CA ASN A 63 5.84 11.54 24.98
C ASN A 63 5.71 12.86 24.21
N LEU A 64 4.70 13.69 24.51
CA LEU A 64 4.54 15.01 23.93
C LEU A 64 5.71 15.94 24.26
N ARG A 65 6.18 15.93 25.52
CA ARG A 65 7.36 16.71 25.94
C ARG A 65 8.63 16.27 25.22
N ARG A 66 8.85 14.96 25.07
CA ARG A 66 10.00 14.41 24.34
C ARG A 66 9.99 14.81 22.86
N GLN A 67 8.82 14.99 22.27
CA GLN A 67 8.63 15.46 20.89
C GLN A 67 8.63 17.00 20.77
N ASN A 68 8.91 17.74 21.85
CA ASN A 68 8.86 19.20 21.91
C ASN A 68 7.48 19.81 21.53
N ILE A 69 6.39 19.07 21.74
CA ILE A 69 5.03 19.56 21.51
C ILE A 69 4.53 20.24 22.79
N GLN A 70 3.95 21.44 22.67
CA GLN A 70 3.33 22.12 23.81
C GLN A 70 2.16 21.29 24.35
N LEU A 71 2.17 21.07 25.67
CA LEU A 71 1.12 20.31 26.32
C LEU A 71 -0.21 21.08 26.27
N PRO A 72 -1.32 20.44 25.84
CA PRO A 72 -2.63 21.03 25.97
C PRO A 72 -2.99 21.20 27.46
N PRO A 73 -4.02 22.01 27.78
CA PRO A 73 -4.57 22.08 29.13
C PRO A 73 -4.86 20.68 29.68
N MET A 74 -4.46 20.43 30.93
CA MET A 74 -4.54 19.08 31.55
C MET A 74 -5.95 18.50 31.52
N GLU A 75 -6.99 19.33 31.65
CA GLU A 75 -8.40 18.94 31.52
C GLU A 75 -8.70 18.33 30.15
N LEU A 76 -8.26 18.99 29.07
CA LEU A 76 -8.46 18.50 27.70
C LEU A 76 -7.63 17.24 27.44
N LEU A 77 -6.41 17.17 27.98
CA LEU A 77 -5.57 15.99 27.86
C LEU A 77 -6.21 14.78 28.55
N ARG A 78 -6.67 14.94 29.80
CA ARG A 78 -7.36 13.88 30.55
C ARG A 78 -8.62 13.42 29.82
N ALA A 79 -9.42 14.35 29.30
CA ALA A 79 -10.60 14.04 28.50
C ALA A 79 -10.24 13.21 27.25
N GLN A 80 -9.26 13.65 26.46
CA GLN A 80 -8.82 12.93 25.25
C GLN A 80 -8.29 11.53 25.56
N VAL A 81 -7.54 11.38 26.65
CA VAL A 81 -7.01 10.07 27.06
C VAL A 81 -8.15 9.16 27.55
N LEU A 82 -9.11 9.69 28.32
CA LEU A 82 -10.28 8.92 28.73
C LEU A 82 -11.06 8.42 27.51
N GLU A 83 -11.30 9.27 26.52
CA GLU A 83 -12.00 8.88 25.28
C GLU A 83 -11.25 7.76 24.54
N ARG A 84 -9.92 7.86 24.44
CA ARG A 84 -9.09 6.80 23.86
C ARG A 84 -9.22 5.48 24.63
N LEU A 85 -9.20 5.52 25.97
CA LEU A 85 -9.35 4.32 26.80
C LEU A 85 -10.74 3.69 26.64
N ILE A 86 -11.78 4.51 26.49
CA ILE A 86 -13.14 4.03 26.23
C ILE A 86 -13.19 3.28 24.89
N SER A 87 -12.67 3.87 23.81
CA SER A 87 -12.62 3.23 22.49
C SER A 87 -11.79 1.95 22.51
N GLU A 88 -10.62 1.96 23.15
CA GLU A 88 -9.76 0.78 23.32
C GLU A 88 -10.52 -0.36 24.04
N ARG A 89 -11.25 -0.04 25.11
CA ARG A 89 -12.05 -1.02 25.85
C ARG A 89 -13.19 -1.60 25.01
N ALA A 90 -13.88 -0.76 24.23
CA ALA A 90 -14.94 -1.19 23.31
C ALA A 90 -14.42 -2.18 22.25
N ILE A 91 -13.27 -1.86 21.64
CA ILE A 91 -12.60 -2.70 20.65
C ILE A 91 -12.21 -4.06 21.25
N LEU A 92 -11.56 -4.08 22.42
CA LEU A 92 -11.16 -5.33 23.07
C LEU A 92 -12.36 -6.19 23.48
N GLN A 93 -13.46 -5.58 23.90
CA GLN A 93 -14.71 -6.30 24.15
C GLN A 93 -15.28 -6.91 22.86
N ARG A 94 -15.31 -6.16 21.76
CA ARG A 94 -15.74 -6.66 20.46
C ARG A 94 -14.88 -7.84 20.00
N ALA A 95 -13.57 -7.77 20.22
CA ALA A 95 -12.65 -8.87 19.90
C ALA A 95 -12.99 -10.15 20.70
N ARG A 96 -13.28 -10.01 22.01
CA ARG A 96 -13.71 -11.14 22.85
C ARG A 96 -15.04 -11.72 22.40
N GLN A 97 -16.02 -10.88 22.05
CA GLN A 97 -17.34 -11.31 21.56
C GLN A 97 -17.27 -12.03 20.22
N THR A 98 -16.39 -11.61 19.32
CA THR A 98 -16.17 -12.22 18.00
C THR A 98 -15.29 -13.48 18.05
N GLY A 99 -14.85 -13.88 19.24
CA GLY A 99 -14.09 -15.11 19.48
C GLY A 99 -12.60 -14.99 19.14
N ILE A 100 -12.06 -13.78 19.00
CA ILE A 100 -10.64 -13.57 18.74
C ILE A 100 -9.86 -13.93 20.01
N ARG A 101 -8.89 -14.83 19.86
CA ARG A 101 -7.99 -15.25 20.92
C ARG A 101 -6.55 -15.13 20.44
N VAL A 102 -5.67 -14.67 21.32
CA VAL A 102 -4.23 -14.56 21.09
C VAL A 102 -3.55 -15.49 22.07
N ASP A 103 -2.85 -16.48 21.54
CA ASP A 103 -2.05 -17.40 22.35
C ASP A 103 -0.71 -16.77 22.79
N ASP A 104 -0.11 -17.35 23.82
CA ASP A 104 1.14 -16.84 24.38
C ASP A 104 2.35 -17.00 23.45
N GLN A 105 2.30 -17.95 22.51
CA GLN A 105 3.38 -18.14 21.54
C GLN A 105 3.46 -16.97 20.57
N MET A 106 2.31 -16.48 20.12
CA MET A 106 2.21 -15.30 19.29
C MET A 106 2.70 -14.05 20.00
N VAL A 107 2.34 -13.87 21.28
CA VAL A 107 2.85 -12.75 22.09
C VAL A 107 4.37 -12.82 22.21
N ASN A 108 4.93 -14.01 22.47
CA ASN A 108 6.38 -14.21 22.55
C ASN A 108 7.08 -13.87 21.22
N ALA A 109 6.54 -14.36 20.10
CA ALA A 109 7.09 -14.11 18.77
C ALA A 109 7.08 -12.60 18.43
N SER A 110 6.00 -11.89 18.75
CA SER A 110 5.92 -10.44 18.56
C SER A 110 6.94 -9.69 19.43
N ILE A 111 7.14 -10.11 20.69
CA ILE A 111 8.15 -9.50 21.57
C ILE A 111 9.57 -9.72 21.01
N GLU A 112 9.88 -10.92 20.53
CA GLU A 112 11.16 -11.20 19.89
C GLU A 112 11.37 -10.33 18.63
N GLN A 113 10.33 -10.15 17.83
CA GLN A 113 10.40 -9.29 16.65
C GLN A 113 10.67 -7.83 17.03
N ILE A 114 9.98 -7.31 18.05
CA ILE A 114 10.21 -5.94 18.57
C ILE A 114 11.64 -5.80 19.08
N ALA A 115 12.17 -6.79 19.81
CA ALA A 115 13.54 -6.78 20.28
C ALA A 115 14.54 -6.72 19.10
N ARG A 116 14.37 -7.58 18.09
CA ARG A 116 15.20 -7.61 16.88
C ARG A 116 15.15 -6.31 16.09
N GLN A 117 13.97 -5.69 15.94
CA GLN A 117 13.82 -4.41 15.25
C GLN A 117 14.56 -3.27 15.95
N ASN A 118 14.71 -3.36 17.27
CA ASN A 118 15.47 -2.40 18.07
C ASN A 118 16.95 -2.81 18.26
N ASN A 119 17.41 -3.88 17.60
CA ASN A 119 18.73 -4.47 17.75
C ASN A 119 19.07 -4.86 19.21
N LEU A 120 18.07 -5.32 19.96
CA LEU A 120 18.19 -5.78 21.34
C LEU A 120 17.87 -7.27 21.44
N SER A 121 18.43 -7.93 22.45
CA SER A 121 17.89 -9.20 22.95
C SER A 121 16.62 -8.98 23.78
N VAL A 122 15.83 -10.03 23.99
CA VAL A 122 14.63 -9.97 24.84
C VAL A 122 14.97 -9.60 26.28
N GLU A 123 16.12 -10.06 26.79
CA GLU A 123 16.56 -9.71 28.14
C GLU A 123 16.96 -8.23 28.23
N GLU A 124 17.70 -7.71 27.25
CA GLU A 124 18.04 -6.28 27.21
C GLU A 124 16.79 -5.40 27.07
N LEU A 125 15.81 -5.82 26.25
CA LEU A 125 14.52 -5.15 26.13
C LEU A 125 13.80 -5.10 27.48
N ARG A 126 13.79 -6.21 28.22
CA ARG A 126 13.18 -6.29 29.56
C ARG A 126 13.85 -5.34 30.55
N GLN A 127 15.18 -5.28 30.56
CA GLN A 127 15.93 -4.35 31.43
C GLN A 127 15.62 -2.89 31.06
N ARG A 128 15.49 -2.60 29.77
CA ARG A 128 15.15 -1.26 29.30
C ARG A 128 13.75 -0.84 29.73
N LEU A 129 12.77 -1.73 29.57
CA LEU A 129 11.39 -1.48 30.01
C LEU A 129 11.32 -1.22 31.51
N LEU A 130 12.07 -1.97 32.32
CA LEU A 130 12.16 -1.74 33.76
C LEU A 130 12.76 -0.38 34.09
N ALA A 131 13.79 0.06 33.36
CA ALA A 131 14.39 1.39 33.53
C ALA A 131 13.40 2.53 33.17
N ASP A 132 12.50 2.27 32.23
CA ASP A 132 11.41 3.16 31.83
C ASP A 132 10.15 3.00 32.71
N GLY A 133 10.20 2.16 33.76
CA GLY A 133 9.12 1.97 34.74
C GLY A 133 8.01 0.99 34.31
N VAL A 134 8.18 0.29 33.19
CA VAL A 134 7.20 -0.66 32.65
C VAL A 134 7.56 -2.08 33.06
N THR A 135 6.63 -2.79 33.71
CA THR A 135 6.88 -4.20 34.07
C THR A 135 6.73 -5.12 32.85
N PHE A 136 7.52 -6.19 32.79
CA PHE A 136 7.44 -7.14 31.69
C PHE A 136 6.05 -7.80 31.52
N PRO A 137 5.32 -8.17 32.60
CA PRO A 137 3.94 -8.65 32.46
C PRO A 137 2.98 -7.62 31.88
N ALA A 138 3.09 -6.34 32.28
CA ALA A 138 2.27 -5.27 31.72
C ALA A 138 2.53 -5.09 30.23
N PHE A 139 3.80 -5.07 29.83
CA PHE A 139 4.19 -5.02 28.42
C PHE A 139 3.65 -6.22 27.62
N ARG A 140 3.74 -7.45 28.15
CA ARG A 140 3.15 -8.63 27.50
C ARG A 140 1.65 -8.50 27.28
N ASN A 141 0.92 -7.90 28.23
CA ASN A 141 -0.51 -7.67 28.09
C ASN A 141 -0.82 -6.60 27.04
N GLU A 142 -0.07 -5.49 27.03
CA GLU A 142 -0.18 -4.47 25.99
C GLU A 142 0.05 -5.04 24.58
N ILE A 143 1.07 -5.89 24.40
CA ILE A 143 1.31 -6.59 23.13
C ILE A 143 0.15 -7.52 22.78
N ARG A 144 -0.43 -8.23 23.77
CA ARG A 144 -1.60 -9.08 23.52
C ARG A 144 -2.80 -8.27 23.05
N ASP A 145 -3.06 -7.12 23.67
CA ASP A 145 -4.17 -6.23 23.34
C ASP A 145 -3.97 -5.60 21.95
N GLU A 146 -2.74 -5.22 21.61
CA GLU A 146 -2.39 -4.72 20.26
C GLU A 146 -2.62 -5.78 19.18
N ILE A 147 -2.15 -7.02 19.39
CA ILE A 147 -2.37 -8.13 18.45
C ILE A 147 -3.87 -8.43 18.32
N THR A 148 -4.60 -8.41 19.44
CA THR A 148 -6.05 -8.65 19.48
C THR A 148 -6.79 -7.60 18.65
N THR A 149 -6.45 -6.33 18.83
CA THR A 149 -7.01 -5.19 18.11
C THR A 149 -6.69 -5.27 16.62
N GLN A 150 -5.43 -5.56 16.28
CA GLN A 150 -4.99 -5.72 14.89
C GLN A 150 -5.78 -6.83 14.19
N ARG A 151 -5.93 -8.00 14.82
CA ARG A 151 -6.69 -9.13 14.26
C ARG A 151 -8.17 -8.80 14.05
N LEU A 152 -8.77 -8.07 15.00
CA LEU A 152 -10.16 -7.63 14.85
C LEU A 152 -10.30 -6.69 13.65
N ARG A 153 -9.42 -5.70 13.54
CA ARG A 153 -9.39 -4.76 12.41
C ARG A 153 -9.13 -5.46 11.08
N GLU A 154 -8.23 -6.44 11.04
CA GLU A 154 -7.98 -7.25 9.85
C GLU A 154 -9.26 -7.96 9.38
N ARG A 155 -9.98 -8.61 10.31
CA ARG A 155 -11.20 -9.37 10.02
C ARG A 155 -12.41 -8.49 9.70
N GLU A 156 -12.64 -7.43 10.46
CA GLU A 156 -13.86 -6.62 10.33
C GLU A 156 -13.72 -5.50 9.29
N VAL A 157 -12.49 -5.07 8.98
CA VAL A 157 -12.21 -3.98 8.04
C VAL A 157 -11.41 -4.47 6.84
N THR A 158 -10.20 -4.98 7.05
CA THR A 158 -9.24 -5.22 5.93
C THR A 158 -9.73 -6.29 4.96
N GLU A 159 -10.32 -7.39 5.46
CA GLU A 159 -10.85 -8.49 4.66
C GLU A 159 -12.08 -8.09 3.83
N LYS A 160 -12.80 -7.03 4.22
CA LYS A 160 -14.00 -6.55 3.51
C LYS A 160 -13.68 -5.54 2.41
N ILE A 161 -12.43 -5.08 2.32
CA ILE A 161 -12.04 -4.10 1.31
C ILE A 161 -11.75 -4.81 0.00
N GLU A 162 -12.69 -4.66 -0.93
CA GLU A 162 -12.53 -5.05 -2.33
C GLU A 162 -12.25 -3.82 -3.19
N ILE A 163 -11.41 -4.00 -4.21
CA ILE A 163 -11.08 -2.96 -5.19
C ILE A 163 -11.40 -3.53 -6.55
N SER A 164 -12.40 -2.96 -7.22
CA SER A 164 -12.75 -3.38 -8.57
C SER A 164 -11.80 -2.79 -9.61
N GLU A 165 -11.70 -3.43 -10.77
CA GLU A 165 -10.94 -2.87 -11.90
C GLU A 165 -11.50 -1.52 -12.36
N SER A 166 -12.83 -1.33 -12.28
CA SER A 166 -13.46 -0.05 -12.62
C SER A 166 -13.04 1.10 -11.70
N GLU A 167 -12.79 0.83 -10.42
CA GLU A 167 -12.28 1.84 -9.49
C GLU A 167 -10.83 2.22 -9.81
N ILE A 168 -10.03 1.25 -10.22
CA ILE A 168 -8.65 1.49 -10.67
C ILE A 168 -8.66 2.33 -11.94
N ASP A 169 -9.52 1.99 -12.91
CA ASP A 169 -9.65 2.73 -14.17
C ASP A 169 -10.13 4.17 -13.93
N ALA A 170 -11.12 4.36 -13.05
CA ALA A 170 -11.60 5.69 -12.69
C ALA A 170 -10.51 6.54 -12.00
N TYR A 171 -9.77 5.95 -11.05
CA TYR A 171 -8.68 6.63 -10.37
C TYR A 171 -7.56 7.04 -11.34
N LEU A 172 -7.16 6.15 -12.24
CA LEU A 172 -6.15 6.44 -13.25
C LEU A 172 -6.62 7.50 -14.25
N SER A 173 -7.88 7.44 -14.66
CA SER A 173 -8.48 8.46 -15.54
C SER A 173 -8.46 9.85 -14.90
N GLU A 174 -8.86 9.94 -13.63
CA GLU A 174 -8.82 11.19 -12.86
C GLU A 174 -7.39 11.71 -12.72
N GLN A 175 -6.43 10.85 -12.36
CA GLN A 175 -5.03 11.23 -12.20
C GLN A 175 -4.39 11.69 -13.52
N ALA A 176 -4.81 11.13 -14.65
CA ALA A 176 -4.40 11.52 -15.99
C ALA A 176 -5.11 12.80 -16.51
N GLY A 177 -6.01 13.38 -15.71
CA GLY A 177 -6.74 14.61 -16.03
C GLY A 177 -7.95 14.40 -16.94
N PHE A 178 -8.41 13.16 -17.13
CA PHE A 178 -9.63 12.87 -17.87
C PHE A 178 -10.84 13.03 -16.95
N LYS A 179 -11.89 13.66 -17.47
CA LYS A 179 -13.18 13.82 -16.79
C LYS A 179 -14.22 13.02 -17.56
N GLY A 180 -14.46 11.78 -17.15
CA GLY A 180 -15.42 10.87 -17.78
C GLY A 180 -14.80 9.55 -18.22
N GLU A 181 -15.62 8.71 -18.84
CA GLU A 181 -15.23 7.35 -19.28
C GLU A 181 -14.41 7.34 -20.59
N ASP A 182 -14.47 8.42 -21.39
CA ASP A 182 -13.72 8.47 -22.65
C ASP A 182 -12.29 8.96 -22.41
N THR A 183 -11.38 7.98 -22.31
CA THR A 183 -9.93 8.18 -22.22
C THR A 183 -9.27 8.23 -23.59
N THR A 184 -10.04 8.05 -24.67
CA THR A 184 -9.50 7.90 -26.02
C THR A 184 -9.01 9.24 -26.56
N GLU A 185 -7.75 9.29 -26.95
CA GLU A 185 -7.21 10.42 -27.71
C GLU A 185 -7.06 10.04 -29.19
N TYR A 186 -7.47 10.95 -30.05
CA TYR A 186 -7.34 10.87 -31.50
C TYR A 186 -6.30 11.87 -31.97
N HIS A 187 -5.38 11.44 -32.82
CA HIS A 187 -4.46 12.34 -33.50
C HIS A 187 -5.11 12.83 -34.79
N VAL A 188 -5.37 14.14 -34.86
CA VAL A 188 -6.24 14.70 -35.89
C VAL A 188 -5.52 15.78 -36.70
N GLU A 189 -5.67 15.70 -38.01
CA GLU A 189 -5.24 16.71 -38.98
C GLU A 189 -6.47 17.24 -39.75
N HIS A 190 -6.45 18.51 -40.14
CA HIS A 190 -7.61 19.24 -40.66
C HIS A 190 -7.31 20.09 -41.90
N ILE A 191 -8.25 20.10 -42.85
CA ILE A 191 -8.31 21.05 -43.97
C ILE A 191 -9.66 21.77 -43.90
N PHE A 192 -9.60 23.10 -43.86
CA PHE A 192 -10.76 23.98 -43.86
C PHE A 192 -10.97 24.64 -45.23
N LEU A 193 -12.14 24.43 -45.83
CA LEU A 193 -12.52 25.03 -47.11
C LEU A 193 -13.80 25.87 -46.93
N PRO A 194 -13.69 27.21 -46.81
CA PRO A 194 -14.85 28.07 -46.62
C PRO A 194 -15.72 28.13 -47.89
N VAL A 195 -17.02 28.23 -47.69
CA VAL A 195 -18.03 28.45 -48.75
C VAL A 195 -18.48 29.90 -48.70
N GLY A 196 -18.12 30.67 -49.72
CA GLY A 196 -18.44 32.10 -49.83
C GLY A 196 -19.92 32.31 -50.12
N THR A 197 -20.42 31.63 -51.16
CA THR A 197 -21.83 31.70 -51.59
C THR A 197 -22.47 30.31 -51.75
N PRO A 198 -23.82 30.19 -51.69
CA PRO A 198 -24.50 28.90 -51.88
C PRO A 198 -24.19 28.21 -53.20
N GLU A 199 -23.96 28.97 -54.28
CA GLU A 199 -23.65 28.47 -55.61
C GLU A 199 -22.28 27.78 -55.68
N GLU A 200 -21.34 28.17 -54.80
CA GLU A 200 -20.01 27.57 -54.73
C GLU A 200 -20.01 26.23 -54.00
N ASN A 201 -21.05 25.92 -53.22
CA ASN A 201 -21.06 24.79 -52.29
C ASN A 201 -20.75 23.44 -52.95
N ASP A 202 -21.32 23.15 -54.12
CA ASP A 202 -21.08 21.88 -54.83
C ASP A 202 -19.63 21.79 -55.35
N SER A 203 -19.06 22.92 -55.78
CA SER A 203 -17.67 22.98 -56.25
C SER A 203 -16.68 22.80 -55.09
N VAL A 204 -16.95 23.41 -53.94
CA VAL A 204 -16.13 23.27 -52.73
C VAL A 204 -16.24 21.85 -52.15
N ARG A 205 -17.44 21.24 -52.19
CA ARG A 205 -17.63 19.82 -51.85
C ARG A 205 -16.75 18.92 -52.71
N ALA A 206 -16.83 19.07 -54.03
CA ALA A 206 -16.05 18.25 -54.96
C ALA A 206 -14.53 18.43 -54.74
N ALA A 207 -14.08 19.64 -54.39
CA ALA A 207 -12.70 19.90 -54.01
C ALA A 207 -12.32 19.17 -52.71
N ALA A 208 -13.16 19.21 -51.68
CA ALA A 208 -12.94 18.50 -50.41
C ALA A 208 -12.83 16.98 -50.62
N GLU A 209 -13.75 16.40 -51.39
CA GLU A 209 -13.76 14.97 -51.73
C GLU A 209 -12.49 14.58 -52.52
N SER A 210 -12.08 15.40 -53.50
CA SER A 210 -10.86 15.19 -54.27
C SER A 210 -9.60 15.23 -53.39
N LEU A 211 -9.52 16.15 -52.42
CA LEU A 211 -8.40 16.20 -51.47
C LEU A 211 -8.36 14.96 -50.58
N ALA A 212 -9.51 14.49 -50.09
CA ALA A 212 -9.59 13.24 -49.32
C ALA A 212 -9.12 12.04 -50.16
N ASP A 213 -9.53 11.94 -51.43
CA ASP A 213 -9.13 10.86 -52.32
C ASP A 213 -7.63 10.89 -52.67
N ARG A 214 -7.05 12.08 -52.84
CA ARG A 214 -5.60 12.25 -53.02
C ARG A 214 -4.83 11.79 -51.80
N ALA A 215 -5.30 12.17 -50.61
CA ALA A 215 -4.69 11.71 -49.37
C ALA A 215 -4.80 10.19 -49.18
N ARG A 216 -5.96 9.60 -49.50
CA ARG A 216 -6.15 8.13 -49.52
C ARG A 216 -5.20 7.41 -50.48
N LYS A 217 -4.81 8.06 -51.58
CA LYS A 217 -3.84 7.54 -52.57
C LYS A 217 -2.38 7.72 -52.15
N GLY A 218 -2.11 8.27 -50.98
CA GLY A 218 -0.76 8.40 -50.41
C GLY A 218 -0.12 9.76 -50.59
N GLU A 219 -0.84 10.78 -51.05
CA GLU A 219 -0.33 12.15 -51.01
C GLU A 219 -0.30 12.66 -49.56
N GLU A 220 0.80 13.31 -49.17
CA GLU A 220 0.99 13.79 -47.80
C GLU A 220 -0.07 14.84 -47.41
N PHE A 221 -0.86 14.51 -46.38
CA PHE A 221 -1.98 15.33 -45.95
C PHE A 221 -1.54 16.73 -45.47
N SER A 222 -0.39 16.81 -44.82
CA SER A 222 0.22 18.09 -44.38
C SER A 222 0.50 19.03 -45.55
N SER A 223 0.92 18.50 -46.70
CA SER A 223 1.18 19.28 -47.91
C SER A 223 -0.12 19.76 -48.58
N LEU A 224 -1.16 18.92 -48.56
CA LEU A 224 -2.51 19.31 -48.98
C LEU A 224 -3.08 20.41 -48.07
N ALA A 225 -2.92 20.27 -46.75
CA ALA A 225 -3.36 21.28 -45.79
C ALA A 225 -2.65 22.62 -46.02
N ALA A 226 -1.32 22.62 -46.15
CA ALA A 226 -0.55 23.84 -46.41
C ALA A 226 -0.92 24.53 -47.74
N SER A 227 -1.34 23.75 -48.74
CA SER A 227 -1.68 24.28 -50.08
C SER A 227 -3.12 24.78 -50.19
N PHE A 228 -4.06 24.10 -49.53
CA PHE A 228 -5.50 24.29 -49.78
C PHE A 228 -6.30 24.75 -48.56
N SER A 229 -5.84 24.50 -47.33
CA SER A 229 -6.58 24.87 -46.13
C SER A 229 -6.57 26.39 -45.92
N ARG A 230 -7.69 26.93 -45.43
CA ARG A 230 -7.84 28.33 -45.04
C ARG A 230 -7.92 28.53 -43.53
N ALA A 231 -7.58 27.51 -42.74
CA ALA A 231 -7.48 27.59 -41.28
C ALA A 231 -6.09 28.06 -40.84
N ASP A 232 -5.98 28.52 -39.59
CA ASP A 232 -4.74 29.05 -39.02
C ASP A 232 -3.63 27.98 -38.90
N ASP A 233 -4.04 26.71 -38.78
CA ASP A 233 -3.16 25.53 -38.70
C ASP A 233 -2.65 25.04 -40.07
N ALA A 234 -3.10 25.64 -41.18
CA ALA A 234 -2.75 25.21 -42.54
C ALA A 234 -1.23 25.10 -42.75
N MET A 235 -0.49 26.12 -42.31
CA MET A 235 0.97 26.18 -42.46
C MET A 235 1.73 25.19 -41.56
N GLN A 236 1.04 24.59 -40.59
CA GLN A 236 1.53 23.53 -39.71
C GLN A 236 1.02 22.15 -40.17
N GLY A 237 0.59 22.03 -41.43
CA GLY A 237 0.06 20.80 -41.98
C GLY A 237 -1.36 20.46 -41.52
N GLY A 238 -2.08 21.43 -40.95
CA GLY A 238 -3.43 21.24 -40.42
C GLY A 238 -3.46 20.44 -39.10
N GLU A 239 -2.35 20.37 -38.37
CA GLU A 239 -2.23 19.49 -37.21
C GLU A 239 -2.95 20.06 -35.98
N LEU A 240 -3.92 19.31 -35.45
CA LEU A 240 -4.65 19.62 -34.22
C LEU A 240 -4.08 18.86 -33.00
N GLY A 241 -3.22 17.88 -33.25
CA GLY A 241 -2.58 17.02 -32.25
C GLY A 241 -3.51 15.96 -31.65
N TRP A 242 -3.10 15.42 -30.49
CA TRP A 242 -3.88 14.45 -29.73
C TRP A 242 -5.01 15.15 -28.95
N LYS A 243 -6.25 14.79 -29.23
CA LYS A 243 -7.46 15.37 -28.61
C LYS A 243 -8.47 14.29 -28.27
N THR A 244 -9.21 14.46 -27.18
CA THR A 244 -10.40 13.65 -26.92
C THR A 244 -11.56 14.09 -27.81
N LEU A 245 -12.60 13.26 -27.96
CA LEU A 245 -13.82 13.69 -28.66
C LEU A 245 -14.49 14.91 -28.00
N SER A 246 -14.29 15.09 -26.70
CA SER A 246 -14.82 16.23 -25.93
C SER A 246 -14.01 17.52 -26.16
N ASP A 247 -12.73 17.40 -26.51
CA ASP A 247 -11.86 18.55 -26.82
C ASP A 247 -11.96 18.99 -28.29
N LEU A 248 -12.54 18.16 -29.16
CA LEU A 248 -12.75 18.46 -30.57
C LEU A 248 -14.02 19.29 -30.80
N PRO A 249 -14.04 20.16 -31.84
CA PRO A 249 -15.28 20.80 -32.28
C PRO A 249 -16.38 19.78 -32.55
N THR A 250 -17.62 20.10 -32.16
CA THR A 250 -18.79 19.18 -32.24
C THR A 250 -18.95 18.49 -33.59
N PRO A 251 -18.84 19.18 -34.76
CA PRO A 251 -18.98 18.52 -36.06
C PRO A 251 -17.92 17.44 -36.31
N PHE A 252 -16.71 17.60 -35.73
CA PHE A 252 -15.60 16.68 -35.93
C PHE A 252 -15.82 15.44 -35.07
N ALA A 253 -16.20 15.64 -33.81
CA ALA A 253 -16.54 14.56 -32.90
C ALA A 253 -17.72 13.72 -33.44
N GLU A 254 -18.75 14.37 -34.00
CA GLU A 254 -19.88 13.68 -34.63
C GLU A 254 -19.46 12.86 -35.86
N ALA A 255 -18.61 13.41 -36.72
CA ALA A 255 -18.09 12.69 -37.88
C ALA A 255 -17.33 11.42 -37.47
N ILE A 256 -16.45 11.53 -36.47
CA ILE A 256 -15.69 10.39 -35.94
C ILE A 256 -16.62 9.36 -35.28
N ARG A 257 -17.57 9.79 -34.43
CA ARG A 257 -18.55 8.88 -33.79
C ARG A 257 -19.39 8.11 -34.81
N LYS A 258 -19.77 8.75 -35.91
CA LYS A 258 -20.58 8.12 -36.96
C LYS A 258 -19.82 7.01 -37.66
N ASN A 259 -18.51 7.18 -37.89
CA ASN A 259 -17.66 6.20 -38.57
C ASN A 259 -16.31 6.06 -37.85
N PRO A 260 -16.22 5.35 -36.71
CA PRO A 260 -15.05 5.37 -35.83
C PRO A 260 -13.78 4.72 -36.39
N ASN A 261 -13.90 4.00 -37.51
CA ASN A 261 -12.80 3.27 -38.16
C ASN A 261 -12.36 3.92 -39.50
N GLU A 262 -12.98 5.03 -39.89
CA GLU A 262 -12.61 5.75 -41.11
C GLU A 262 -11.34 6.59 -40.84
N THR A 263 -10.42 6.65 -41.81
CA THR A 263 -9.23 7.50 -41.68
C THR A 263 -9.49 8.92 -42.16
N TYR A 264 -10.36 9.10 -43.16
CA TYR A 264 -10.63 10.38 -43.80
C TYR A 264 -12.11 10.73 -43.79
N TYR A 265 -12.45 11.86 -43.19
CA TYR A 265 -13.83 12.32 -43.07
C TYR A 265 -14.02 13.57 -43.91
N VAL A 266 -15.10 13.60 -44.69
CA VAL A 266 -15.53 14.79 -45.43
C VAL A 266 -16.93 15.14 -44.96
N PHE A 267 -17.10 16.35 -44.43
CA PHE A 267 -18.38 16.82 -43.92
C PHE A 267 -18.49 18.34 -44.03
N ASN A 268 -19.71 18.85 -44.03
CA ASN A 268 -19.97 20.27 -44.07
C ASN A 268 -20.28 20.83 -42.68
N SER A 269 -19.94 22.10 -42.48
CA SER A 269 -20.54 22.96 -41.46
C SER A 269 -21.36 24.05 -42.15
N GLN A 270 -21.97 24.97 -41.40
CA GLN A 270 -22.93 25.95 -41.92
C GLN A 270 -22.42 26.76 -43.12
N ARG A 271 -21.09 27.00 -43.23
CA ARG A 271 -20.48 27.77 -44.34
C ARG A 271 -19.11 27.23 -44.76
N ALA A 272 -18.84 25.93 -44.60
CA ALA A 272 -17.56 25.35 -44.99
C ALA A 272 -17.65 23.85 -45.23
N TRP A 273 -16.70 23.33 -46.00
CA TRP A 273 -16.37 21.91 -46.04
C TRP A 273 -15.09 21.65 -45.25
N HIS A 274 -15.10 20.53 -44.55
CA HIS A 274 -13.97 20.07 -43.75
C HIS A 274 -13.50 18.73 -44.28
N VAL A 275 -12.18 18.59 -44.41
CA VAL A 275 -11.53 17.30 -44.57
C VAL A 275 -10.74 17.03 -43.29
N LEU A 276 -11.06 15.93 -42.62
CA LEU A 276 -10.39 15.51 -41.40
C LEU A 276 -9.64 14.22 -41.66
N LYS A 277 -8.39 14.12 -41.20
CA LYS A 277 -7.65 12.87 -41.17
C LYS A 277 -7.40 12.47 -39.72
N VAL A 278 -7.77 11.25 -39.38
CA VAL A 278 -7.41 10.63 -38.09
C VAL A 278 -6.19 9.77 -38.34
N SER A 279 -5.00 10.27 -37.97
CA SER A 279 -3.73 9.57 -38.19
C SER A 279 -3.34 8.64 -37.05
N GLY A 280 -4.02 8.72 -35.90
CA GLY A 280 -3.76 7.86 -34.77
C GLY A 280 -4.90 7.82 -33.77
N LYS A 281 -4.95 6.74 -32.98
CA LYS A 281 -5.86 6.53 -31.87
C LYS A 281 -5.10 5.87 -30.73
N ARG A 282 -5.19 6.39 -29.51
CA ARG A 282 -4.50 5.83 -28.33
C ARG A 282 -5.36 5.94 -27.07
N ASP A 283 -5.03 5.15 -26.07
CA ASP A 283 -5.53 5.38 -24.71
C ASP A 283 -4.72 6.51 -24.07
N GLY A 284 -5.40 7.62 -23.78
CA GLY A 284 -4.76 8.82 -23.25
C GLY A 284 -4.31 8.69 -21.80
N VAL A 285 -4.91 7.77 -21.03
CA VAL A 285 -4.48 7.48 -19.64
C VAL A 285 -3.15 6.74 -19.67
N GLN A 286 -3.03 5.70 -20.49
CA GLN A 286 -1.78 4.97 -20.70
C GLN A 286 -0.69 5.88 -21.25
N ALA A 287 -1.02 6.76 -22.20
CA ALA A 287 -0.05 7.70 -22.76
C ALA A 287 0.46 8.74 -21.72
N LYS A 288 -0.41 9.22 -20.82
CA LYS A 288 -0.04 10.24 -19.81
C LYS A 288 0.58 9.65 -18.55
N LEU A 289 0.12 8.48 -18.10
CA LEU A 289 0.56 7.85 -16.85
C LEU A 289 1.54 6.71 -17.05
N GLY A 290 1.64 6.13 -18.25
CA GLY A 290 2.63 5.11 -18.58
C GLY A 290 4.07 5.60 -18.38
N GLY A 291 4.29 6.90 -18.22
CA GLY A 291 5.62 7.50 -18.16
C GLY A 291 6.14 7.81 -19.56
N GLY A 292 7.18 8.63 -19.63
CA GLY A 292 7.86 8.94 -20.89
C GLY A 292 8.56 7.71 -21.49
N PRO A 293 9.28 7.88 -22.60
CA PRO A 293 10.02 6.78 -23.21
C PRO A 293 10.97 6.14 -22.20
N VAL A 294 10.78 4.85 -21.92
CA VAL A 294 11.65 4.10 -20.99
C VAL A 294 12.45 3.09 -21.80
N GLU A 295 13.76 3.09 -21.60
CA GLU A 295 14.63 2.02 -22.08
C GLU A 295 14.26 0.72 -21.36
N GLN A 296 13.77 -0.24 -22.12
CA GLN A 296 13.49 -1.58 -21.65
C GLN A 296 14.57 -2.53 -22.16
N THR A 297 15.05 -3.40 -21.27
CA THR A 297 16.03 -4.43 -21.61
C THR A 297 15.39 -5.80 -21.46
N HIS A 298 15.33 -6.57 -22.54
CA HIS A 298 14.95 -7.97 -22.48
C HIS A 298 16.18 -8.77 -22.04
N ALA A 299 16.11 -9.40 -20.87
CA ALA A 299 17.25 -10.08 -20.28
C ALA A 299 16.92 -11.50 -19.82
N ARG A 300 17.95 -12.34 -19.79
CA ARG A 300 17.93 -13.66 -19.17
C ARG A 300 19.00 -13.74 -18.09
N HIS A 301 18.79 -14.60 -17.10
CA HIS A 301 19.79 -14.84 -16.07
C HIS A 301 19.94 -16.32 -15.69
N ILE A 302 21.11 -16.65 -15.14
CA ILE A 302 21.38 -17.90 -14.44
C ILE A 302 21.80 -17.52 -13.03
N LEU A 303 21.06 -17.96 -12.02
CA LEU A 303 21.37 -17.74 -10.61
C LEU A 303 21.98 -19.01 -10.01
N MET A 304 23.03 -18.87 -9.22
CA MET A 304 23.58 -19.93 -8.38
C MET A 304 23.84 -19.41 -6.96
N PHE A 305 23.39 -20.16 -5.95
CA PHE A 305 23.63 -19.83 -4.54
C PHE A 305 25.01 -20.31 -4.08
N VAL A 306 25.60 -19.55 -3.16
CA VAL A 306 26.74 -19.99 -2.36
C VAL A 306 26.21 -20.71 -1.13
N SER A 307 26.78 -21.87 -0.81
CA SER A 307 26.46 -22.62 0.40
C SER A 307 27.71 -23.34 0.91
N ASP A 308 27.64 -23.93 2.10
CA ASP A 308 28.74 -24.73 2.65
C ASP A 308 29.10 -25.93 1.76
N ILE A 309 28.15 -26.38 0.94
CA ILE A 309 28.31 -27.50 -0.01
C ILE A 309 28.81 -27.00 -1.38
N THR A 310 28.53 -25.74 -1.73
CA THR A 310 28.96 -25.12 -2.99
C THR A 310 29.68 -23.81 -2.69
N PRO A 311 30.99 -23.86 -2.43
CA PRO A 311 31.79 -22.67 -2.13
C PRO A 311 31.77 -21.66 -3.27
N GLU A 312 31.94 -20.39 -2.91
CA GLU A 312 31.93 -19.27 -3.86
C GLU A 312 32.89 -19.46 -5.04
N ALA A 313 34.10 -19.97 -4.79
CA ALA A 313 35.08 -20.24 -5.83
C ALA A 313 34.60 -21.28 -6.87
N ASP A 314 33.80 -22.26 -6.46
CA ASP A 314 33.24 -23.27 -7.36
C ASP A 314 32.05 -22.72 -8.14
N VAL A 315 31.22 -21.87 -7.51
CA VAL A 315 30.13 -21.15 -8.18
C VAL A 315 30.68 -20.27 -9.29
N ILE A 316 31.68 -19.43 -9.00
CA ILE A 316 32.31 -18.54 -9.98
C ILE A 316 32.93 -19.34 -11.12
N ARG A 317 33.64 -20.44 -10.81
CA ARG A 317 34.26 -21.30 -11.82
C ARG A 317 33.22 -21.90 -12.76
N ARG A 318 32.10 -22.40 -12.21
CA ARG A 318 30.99 -22.95 -13.01
C ARG A 318 30.36 -21.88 -13.89
N LEU A 319 30.05 -20.71 -13.34
CA LEU A 319 29.44 -19.63 -14.13
C LEU A 319 30.38 -19.15 -15.27
N ASN A 320 31.69 -19.12 -15.04
CA ASN A 320 32.67 -18.83 -16.08
C ASN A 320 32.74 -19.90 -17.18
N ASP A 321 32.64 -21.19 -16.83
CA ASP A 321 32.55 -22.28 -17.82
C ASP A 321 31.28 -22.16 -18.67
N ILE A 322 30.13 -21.92 -18.00
CA ILE A 322 28.85 -21.69 -18.69
C ILE A 322 28.97 -20.50 -19.64
N ARG A 323 29.52 -19.39 -19.18
CA ARG A 323 29.73 -18.19 -19.98
C ARG A 323 30.57 -18.50 -21.22
N SER A 324 31.71 -19.16 -21.07
CA SER A 324 32.62 -19.48 -22.19
C SER A 324 31.93 -20.35 -23.24
N ARG A 325 31.12 -21.32 -22.81
CA ARG A 325 30.35 -22.20 -23.72
C ARG A 325 29.22 -21.47 -24.45
N VAL A 326 28.59 -20.49 -23.79
CA VAL A 326 27.58 -19.64 -24.45
C VAL A 326 28.22 -18.67 -25.43
N GLU A 327 29.32 -18.02 -25.04
CA GLU A 327 30.02 -17.05 -25.90
C GLU A 327 30.65 -17.71 -27.14
N SER A 328 31.10 -18.96 -27.03
CA SER A 328 31.61 -19.76 -28.16
C SER A 328 30.52 -20.37 -29.05
N GLY A 329 29.25 -20.32 -28.61
CA GLY A 329 28.12 -20.94 -29.31
C GLY A 329 28.01 -22.46 -29.14
N GLU A 330 28.83 -23.07 -28.28
CA GLU A 330 28.76 -24.50 -27.95
C GLU A 330 27.50 -24.89 -27.17
N ALA A 331 26.91 -23.95 -26.44
CA ALA A 331 25.67 -24.15 -25.69
C ALA A 331 24.75 -22.93 -25.77
N ASP A 332 23.43 -23.18 -25.80
CA ASP A 332 22.43 -22.12 -25.70
C ASP A 332 22.21 -21.69 -24.24
N PHE A 333 22.10 -20.38 -24.01
CA PHE A 333 21.94 -19.81 -22.67
C PHE A 333 20.68 -20.33 -21.97
N ALA A 334 19.56 -20.45 -22.69
CA ALA A 334 18.32 -20.93 -22.09
C ALA A 334 18.43 -22.41 -21.67
N THR A 335 19.19 -23.22 -22.40
CA THR A 335 19.50 -24.59 -22.00
C THR A 335 20.36 -24.61 -20.73
N MET A 336 21.41 -23.81 -20.68
CA MET A 336 22.27 -23.73 -19.49
C MET A 336 21.51 -23.22 -18.26
N ALA A 337 20.58 -22.26 -18.46
CA ALA A 337 19.72 -21.78 -17.41
C ALA A 337 18.79 -22.87 -16.86
N ARG A 338 18.17 -23.69 -17.73
CA ARG A 338 17.33 -24.83 -17.30
C ARG A 338 18.11 -25.86 -16.48
N LEU A 339 19.39 -26.05 -16.79
CA LEU A 339 20.23 -27.07 -16.17
C LEU A 339 20.87 -26.62 -14.86
N HIS A 340 21.18 -25.33 -14.73
CA HIS A 340 22.07 -24.83 -13.66
C HIS A 340 21.47 -23.71 -12.81
N SER A 341 20.46 -22.98 -13.30
CA SER A 341 19.87 -21.89 -12.53
C SER A 341 19.01 -22.44 -11.39
N VAL A 342 19.18 -21.86 -10.20
CA VAL A 342 18.34 -22.15 -9.02
C VAL A 342 17.17 -21.17 -8.89
N ASP A 343 17.03 -20.23 -9.84
CA ASP A 343 15.88 -19.32 -9.90
C ASP A 343 14.64 -20.03 -10.48
N SER A 344 13.46 -19.57 -10.08
CA SER A 344 12.17 -19.95 -10.68
C SER A 344 12.12 -19.80 -12.21
N THR A 345 12.86 -18.84 -12.77
CA THR A 345 12.95 -18.56 -14.21
C THR A 345 13.73 -19.63 -14.98
N ALA A 346 14.44 -20.54 -14.31
CA ALA A 346 15.20 -21.64 -14.93
C ALA A 346 14.34 -22.43 -15.92
N THR A 347 13.10 -22.75 -15.54
CA THR A 347 12.11 -23.47 -16.37
C THR A 347 11.68 -22.73 -17.64
N ARG A 348 11.94 -21.41 -17.71
CA ARG A 348 11.72 -20.57 -18.90
C ARG A 348 13.05 -20.17 -19.57
N GLY A 349 14.13 -20.90 -19.28
CA GLY A 349 15.45 -20.59 -19.83
C GLY A 349 16.10 -19.35 -19.23
N GLY A 350 15.76 -19.03 -17.99
CA GLY A 350 16.27 -17.84 -17.29
C GLY A 350 15.59 -16.55 -17.70
N ASP A 351 14.48 -16.61 -18.44
CA ASP A 351 13.84 -15.43 -19.04
C ASP A 351 13.14 -14.53 -18.00
N LEU A 352 13.64 -13.28 -17.93
CA LEU A 352 13.10 -12.23 -17.07
C LEU A 352 12.10 -11.33 -17.81
N GLY A 353 11.94 -11.48 -19.13
CA GLY A 353 11.12 -10.61 -19.95
C GLY A 353 11.72 -9.21 -20.09
N TRP A 354 10.85 -8.22 -20.36
CA TRP A 354 11.23 -6.82 -20.53
C TRP A 354 11.36 -6.11 -19.18
N LEU A 355 12.59 -5.75 -18.82
CA LEU A 355 12.92 -5.06 -17.58
C LEU A 355 13.05 -3.56 -17.79
N GLN A 356 12.57 -2.79 -16.81
CA GLN A 356 12.76 -1.35 -16.69
C GLN A 356 13.75 -1.02 -15.57
N PRO A 357 14.30 0.21 -15.56
CA PRO A 357 15.09 0.69 -14.42
C PRO A 357 14.32 0.52 -13.10
N GLY A 358 14.98 -0.07 -12.10
CA GLY A 358 14.42 -0.38 -10.80
C GLY A 358 13.65 -1.70 -10.67
N ASP A 359 13.49 -2.48 -11.75
CA ASP A 359 12.87 -3.81 -11.68
C ASP A 359 13.83 -4.88 -11.12
N THR A 360 15.13 -4.60 -11.08
CA THR A 360 16.18 -5.49 -10.56
C THR A 360 16.98 -4.84 -9.44
N VAL A 361 17.73 -5.64 -8.67
CA VAL A 361 18.64 -5.10 -7.65
C VAL A 361 19.76 -4.26 -8.27
N PRO A 362 20.30 -3.25 -7.56
CA PRO A 362 21.26 -2.29 -8.13
C PRO A 362 22.48 -2.93 -8.79
N ASP A 363 23.07 -3.97 -8.17
CA ASP A 363 24.26 -4.64 -8.71
C ASP A 363 23.97 -5.39 -10.02
N PHE A 364 22.80 -6.02 -10.11
CA PHE A 364 22.34 -6.68 -11.33
C PHE A 364 22.10 -5.66 -12.44
N GLU A 365 21.41 -4.56 -12.12
CA GLU A 365 21.08 -3.51 -13.08
C GLU A 365 22.35 -2.84 -13.63
N ALA A 366 23.30 -2.51 -12.75
CA ALA A 366 24.56 -1.89 -13.13
C ALA A 366 25.41 -2.79 -14.04
N ALA A 367 25.37 -4.11 -13.85
CA ALA A 367 26.05 -5.05 -14.73
C ALA A 367 25.32 -5.18 -16.07
N MET A 368 23.99 -5.34 -16.06
CA MET A 368 23.16 -5.43 -17.26
C MET A 368 23.29 -4.20 -18.16
N ALA A 369 23.37 -3.00 -17.57
CA ALA A 369 23.50 -1.74 -18.30
C ALA A 369 24.78 -1.67 -19.15
N LYS A 370 25.86 -2.35 -18.73
CA LYS A 370 27.15 -2.38 -19.44
C LYS A 370 27.19 -3.34 -20.63
N LEU A 371 26.22 -4.25 -20.73
CA LEU A 371 26.18 -5.27 -21.77
C LEU A 371 25.53 -4.76 -23.05
N LYS A 372 26.04 -5.20 -24.19
CA LYS A 372 25.37 -5.02 -25.50
C LYS A 372 24.33 -6.13 -25.73
N PRO A 373 23.33 -5.92 -26.60
CA PRO A 373 22.47 -7.01 -27.07
C PRO A 373 23.28 -8.21 -27.58
N GLY A 374 22.88 -9.41 -27.15
CA GLY A 374 23.56 -10.69 -27.35
C GLY A 374 24.67 -11.01 -26.35
N GLN A 375 25.16 -10.03 -25.57
CA GLN A 375 26.32 -10.22 -24.69
C GLN A 375 25.95 -10.87 -23.36
N VAL A 376 26.87 -11.68 -22.84
CA VAL A 376 26.80 -12.31 -21.51
C VAL A 376 27.74 -11.59 -20.54
N SER A 377 27.32 -11.38 -19.30
CA SER A 377 28.12 -10.74 -18.26
C SER A 377 29.21 -11.65 -17.70
N GLU A 378 30.15 -11.06 -16.95
CA GLU A 378 30.89 -11.81 -15.93
C GLU A 378 29.94 -12.31 -14.80
N PRO A 379 30.34 -13.27 -13.97
CA PRO A 379 29.60 -13.62 -12.76
C PRO A 379 29.47 -12.40 -11.83
N ILE A 380 28.23 -11.97 -11.56
CA ILE A 380 27.93 -10.81 -10.71
C ILE A 380 27.36 -11.28 -9.38
N ARG A 381 27.89 -10.77 -8.28
CA ARG A 381 27.34 -11.02 -6.95
C ARG A 381 26.19 -10.07 -6.64
N THR A 382 25.10 -10.61 -6.11
CA THR A 382 23.96 -9.87 -5.55
C THR A 382 23.61 -10.45 -4.18
N PRO A 383 22.66 -9.86 -3.42
CA PRO A 383 22.15 -10.46 -2.18
C PRO A 383 21.53 -11.85 -2.37
N TYR A 384 21.10 -12.18 -3.59
CA TYR A 384 20.49 -13.47 -3.91
C TYR A 384 21.53 -14.51 -4.32
N GLY A 385 22.79 -14.17 -4.57
CA GLY A 385 23.82 -15.12 -5.00
C GLY A 385 24.61 -14.60 -6.19
N TYR A 386 25.15 -15.51 -7.00
CA TYR A 386 25.87 -15.15 -8.22
C TYR A 386 24.99 -15.31 -9.45
N HIS A 387 25.03 -14.30 -10.32
CA HIS A 387 24.25 -14.26 -11.54
C HIS A 387 25.16 -14.20 -12.77
N LEU A 388 24.79 -14.93 -13.80
CA LEU A 388 25.22 -14.66 -15.18
C LEU A 388 24.06 -14.01 -15.91
N ILE A 389 24.28 -12.89 -16.60
CA ILE A 389 23.24 -12.09 -17.24
C ILE A 389 23.46 -12.11 -18.74
N GLN A 390 22.41 -12.35 -19.53
CA GLN A 390 22.44 -12.14 -20.98
C GLN A 390 21.43 -11.06 -21.36
N VAL A 391 21.87 -10.02 -22.06
CA VAL A 391 20.96 -9.06 -22.68
C VAL A 391 20.56 -9.62 -24.04
N VAL A 392 19.28 -9.92 -24.23
CA VAL A 392 18.75 -10.40 -25.51
C VAL A 392 18.64 -9.22 -26.47
N GLU A 393 17.95 -8.17 -26.05
CA GLU A 393 17.68 -6.98 -26.85
C GLU A 393 17.32 -5.78 -25.97
N ARG A 394 17.34 -4.60 -26.57
CA ARG A 394 16.89 -3.34 -25.94
C ARG A 394 15.90 -2.64 -26.85
N ARG A 395 14.89 -2.01 -26.25
CA ARG A 395 13.95 -1.15 -26.96
C ARG A 395 13.64 0.08 -26.13
N THR A 396 13.48 1.22 -26.78
CA THR A 396 12.81 2.37 -26.19
C THR A 396 11.30 2.13 -26.32
N ALA A 397 10.64 1.76 -25.22
CA ALA A 397 9.18 1.70 -25.24
C ALA A 397 8.64 3.13 -25.20
N LYS A 398 7.72 3.46 -26.12
CA LYS A 398 7.10 4.80 -26.19
C LYS A 398 6.29 5.14 -24.93
N GLU A 399 5.86 4.12 -24.22
CA GLU A 399 5.08 4.15 -22.98
C GLU A 399 5.79 3.21 -21.99
N GLY A 400 5.84 3.55 -20.70
CA GLY A 400 6.41 2.68 -19.67
C GLY A 400 5.50 1.49 -19.34
N ASN A 401 5.49 1.01 -18.08
CA ASN A 401 4.76 -0.23 -17.74
C ASN A 401 3.37 0.11 -17.18
N PRO A 402 2.29 -0.07 -17.95
CA PRO A 402 0.93 0.20 -17.47
C PRO A 402 0.56 -0.65 -16.25
N GLU A 403 1.10 -1.86 -16.12
CA GLU A 403 0.82 -2.71 -14.96
C GLU A 403 1.42 -2.14 -13.66
N ARG A 404 2.61 -1.51 -13.72
CA ARG A 404 3.21 -0.84 -12.55
C ARG A 404 2.32 0.29 -12.05
N VAL A 405 1.77 1.07 -12.99
CA VAL A 405 0.86 2.18 -12.70
C VAL A 405 -0.44 1.67 -12.07
N ARG A 406 -1.01 0.57 -12.58
CA ARG A 406 -2.19 -0.09 -11.99
C ARG A 406 -1.94 -0.63 -10.59
N VAL A 407 -0.80 -1.28 -10.35
CA VAL A 407 -0.44 -1.80 -9.02
C VAL A 407 -0.32 -0.66 -8.01
N ALA A 408 0.35 0.44 -8.38
CA ALA A 408 0.48 1.62 -7.53
C ALA A 408 -0.90 2.25 -7.24
N ALA A 409 -1.76 2.36 -8.26
CA ALA A 409 -3.13 2.84 -8.10
C ALA A 409 -3.95 1.96 -7.14
N ARG A 410 -3.89 0.63 -7.32
CA ARG A 410 -4.57 -0.33 -6.45
C ARG A 410 -4.12 -0.16 -4.98
N GLN A 411 -2.82 0.01 -4.73
CA GLN A 411 -2.31 0.25 -3.39
C GLN A 411 -2.78 1.58 -2.80
N ALA A 412 -2.77 2.66 -3.59
CA ALA A 412 -3.24 3.97 -3.16
C ALA A 412 -4.75 3.97 -2.82
N ILE A 413 -5.58 3.35 -3.68
CA ILE A 413 -7.02 3.17 -3.43
C ILE A 413 -7.24 2.33 -2.18
N ARG A 414 -6.50 1.22 -2.03
CA ARG A 414 -6.59 0.36 -0.83
C ARG A 414 -6.31 1.15 0.43
N GLN A 415 -5.23 1.94 0.45
CA GLN A 415 -4.84 2.72 1.61
C GLN A 415 -5.89 3.78 1.95
N LYS A 416 -6.43 4.47 0.94
CA LYS A 416 -7.51 5.44 1.13
C LYS A 416 -8.76 4.78 1.74
N LYS A 417 -9.22 3.67 1.16
CA LYS A 417 -10.37 2.89 1.68
C LYS A 417 -10.11 2.37 3.10
N LEU A 418 -8.91 1.87 3.38
CA LEU A 418 -8.51 1.40 4.71
C LEU A 418 -8.62 2.52 5.74
N ASN A 419 -8.10 3.71 5.43
CA ASN A 419 -8.14 4.83 6.36
C ASN A 419 -9.59 5.25 6.68
N GLU A 420 -10.43 5.37 5.65
CA GLU A 420 -11.84 5.72 5.81
C GLU A 420 -12.62 4.64 6.58
N ALA A 421 -12.43 3.38 6.19
CA ALA A 421 -13.11 2.26 6.82
C ALA A 421 -12.68 2.06 8.28
N ASN A 422 -11.39 2.24 8.60
CA ASN A 422 -10.90 2.19 9.98
C ASN A 422 -11.51 3.30 10.83
N TYR A 423 -11.54 4.53 10.31
CA TYR A 423 -12.13 5.67 11.00
C TYR A 423 -13.62 5.44 11.30
N ASN A 424 -14.38 4.97 10.31
CA ASN A 424 -15.80 4.67 10.47
C ASN A 424 -16.02 3.50 11.44
N TRP A 425 -15.22 2.44 11.33
CA TRP A 425 -15.29 1.27 12.21
C TRP A 425 -15.00 1.61 13.67
N GLU A 426 -13.95 2.39 13.95
CA GLU A 426 -13.64 2.84 15.33
C GLU A 426 -14.79 3.68 15.91
N ARG A 427 -15.37 4.55 15.10
CA ARG A 427 -16.52 5.38 15.48
C ARG A 427 -17.75 4.54 15.77
N GLU A 428 -18.09 3.58 14.90
CA GLU A 428 -19.21 2.67 15.08
C GLU A 428 -19.07 1.87 16.38
N LEU A 429 -17.90 1.29 16.65
CA LEU A 429 -17.65 0.57 17.90
C LEU A 429 -17.77 1.46 19.13
N ARG A 430 -17.34 2.73 19.02
CA ARG A 430 -17.47 3.70 20.09
C ARG A 430 -18.92 4.13 20.35
N ASP A 431 -19.72 4.27 19.29
CA ASP A 431 -21.13 4.67 19.36
C ASP A 431 -22.03 3.51 19.85
N GLU A 432 -21.69 2.26 19.50
CA GLU A 432 -22.39 1.06 19.97
C GLU A 432 -22.12 0.74 21.46
N ALA A 433 -20.96 1.16 21.97
CA ALA A 433 -20.59 0.91 23.36
C ALA A 433 -21.45 1.74 24.33
N TYR A 434 -22.02 1.07 25.33
CA TYR A 434 -22.63 1.75 26.47
C TYR A 434 -21.54 2.39 27.33
N VAL A 435 -21.61 3.71 27.53
CA VAL A 435 -20.61 4.46 28.30
C VAL A 435 -21.28 5.33 29.36
N GLU A 436 -20.93 5.06 30.62
CA GLU A 436 -21.33 5.88 31.78
C GLU A 436 -20.09 6.57 32.36
N ILE A 437 -19.95 7.88 32.12
CA ILE A 437 -18.88 8.68 32.75
C ILE A 437 -19.36 9.19 34.10
N ARG A 438 -18.65 8.79 35.16
CA ARG A 438 -18.95 9.11 36.57
C ARG A 438 -18.25 10.37 37.06
N ASP A 439 -17.26 10.88 36.33
CA ASP A 439 -16.63 12.15 36.62
C ASP A 439 -17.33 13.33 35.90
N PRO A 440 -17.95 14.28 36.63
CA PRO A 440 -18.67 15.41 36.01
C PRO A 440 -17.79 16.36 35.20
N GLN A 441 -16.52 16.56 35.58
CA GLN A 441 -15.61 17.49 34.91
C GLN A 441 -15.19 16.92 33.56
N LEU A 442 -14.81 15.65 33.52
CA LEU A 442 -14.45 14.96 32.28
C LEU A 442 -15.65 14.79 31.35
N LYS A 443 -16.85 14.55 31.92
CA LYS A 443 -18.10 14.49 31.15
C LYS A 443 -18.44 15.81 30.45
N GLU A 444 -18.17 16.93 31.09
CA GLU A 444 -18.37 18.26 30.49
C GLU A 444 -17.27 18.58 29.47
N ALA A 445 -16.02 18.21 29.75
CA ALA A 445 -14.90 18.41 28.82
C ALA A 445 -15.07 17.63 27.51
N LEU A 446 -15.68 16.44 27.54
CA LEU A 446 -15.95 15.62 26.36
C LEU A 446 -17.17 16.06 25.53
N ARG A 447 -17.99 17.00 26.05
CA ARG A 447 -19.14 17.56 25.34
C ARG A 447 -18.82 18.82 24.54
N ARG A 448 -17.70 19.46 24.85
CA ARG A 448 -17.19 20.66 24.19
C ARG A 448 -16.30 20.26 23.02
#